data_AF-A0A7W1JL54-F1
#
_entry.id   AF-A0A7W1JL54-F1
#
_cell.length_a   1.000
_cell.length_b   1.000
_cell.length_c   1.000
_cell.angle_alpha   90.00
_cell.angle_beta   90.00
_cell.angle_gamma   90.00
#
_symmetry.space_group_name_H-M   'P 1'
#
loop_
_entity.id
_entity.type
_entity.pdbx_description
1 polymer ?
#
loop_
_entity_poly.entity_id
_entity_poly.type
_entity_poly.pdbx_seq_one_letter_code
_entity_poly.pdbx_strand_id
1 'polypeptide(L)'
;MNSSLPQEIQKLKDNFFNAKFALQKRKTLITNRDELEEIIIKLKQELKYENQYLVDYTKTKTLSQLVQKMRDLDHLLDESEELTEESLKEMERTLIRTLLELYPNENSKFENLSNRMEMTTNQVISLGSIKSQLVQIEEILKAVIQTREGIKGIGILKYVFGTSPNLIIARLLKEGGHIAQQSIKSLEDFVKNDNNNEIKFLFVEIIMFLKKLEPKLAGTWGFKTIDIDFRNSEKQIFQNILQLTSLERASEIEKQKAENELEQWIQQF
;
A
#
# COMPACT_ATOMS: atom_id res chain seq x y z
N MET A 1 -7.30 49.22 1.24
CA MET A 1 -5.96 48.94 0.67
C MET A 1 -6.13 47.72 -0.22
N ASN A 2 -6.20 47.92 -1.54
CA ASN A 2 -6.29 46.79 -2.48
C ASN A 2 -4.87 46.24 -2.65
N SER A 3 -4.61 45.03 -2.17
CA SER A 3 -3.42 44.28 -2.55
C SER A 3 -3.38 44.21 -4.07
N SER A 4 -2.21 44.44 -4.68
CA SER A 4 -2.08 44.21 -6.11
C SER A 4 -2.24 42.71 -6.37
N LEU A 5 -2.88 42.36 -7.49
CA LEU A 5 -3.15 40.98 -7.86
C LEU A 5 -1.90 40.05 -7.79
N PRO A 6 -0.67 40.50 -8.13
CA PRO A 6 0.55 39.72 -7.91
C PRO A 6 0.87 39.43 -6.43
N GLN A 7 0.59 40.36 -5.51
CA GLN A 7 0.77 40.14 -4.07
C GLN A 7 -0.22 39.11 -3.52
N GLU A 8 -1.42 39.04 -4.09
CA GLU A 8 -2.43 38.05 -3.72
C GLU A 8 -2.05 36.64 -4.18
N ILE A 9 -1.52 36.49 -5.40
CA ILE A 9 -0.96 35.21 -5.88
C ILE A 9 0.19 34.75 -4.99
N GLN A 10 1.13 35.65 -4.66
CA GLN A 10 2.25 35.29 -3.81
C GLN A 10 1.78 34.79 -2.44
N LYS A 11 0.78 35.45 -1.85
CA LYS A 11 0.18 35.03 -0.59
C LYS A 11 -0.49 33.65 -0.70
N LEU A 12 -1.22 33.40 -1.79
CA LEU A 12 -1.84 32.09 -2.04
C LEU A 12 -0.79 30.98 -2.19
N LYS A 13 0.31 31.26 -2.90
CA LYS A 13 1.46 30.34 -3.03
C LYS A 13 2.09 30.03 -1.68
N ASP A 14 2.42 31.05 -0.91
CA ASP A 14 3.05 30.89 0.41
C ASP A 14 2.16 30.05 1.33
N ASN A 15 0.86 30.35 1.35
CA ASN A 15 -0.12 29.57 2.13
C ASN A 15 -0.17 28.11 1.66
N PHE A 16 -0.25 27.86 0.35
CA PHE A 16 -0.31 26.52 -0.22
C PHE A 16 0.95 25.70 0.08
N PHE A 17 2.15 26.24 -0.16
CA PHE A 17 3.40 25.51 0.06
C PHE A 17 3.66 25.27 1.56
N ASN A 18 3.32 26.21 2.43
CA ASN A 18 3.40 26.02 3.89
C ASN A 18 2.43 24.92 4.36
N ALA A 19 1.20 24.92 3.85
CA ALA A 19 0.20 23.87 4.13
C ALA A 19 0.68 22.50 3.63
N LYS A 20 1.23 22.42 2.41
CA LYS A 20 1.77 21.19 1.83
C LYS A 20 2.92 20.63 2.67
N PHE A 21 3.86 21.49 3.07
CA PHE A 21 4.99 21.11 3.91
C PHE A 21 4.54 20.59 5.29
N ALA A 22 3.59 21.29 5.93
CA ALA A 22 3.03 20.86 7.22
C ALA A 22 2.35 19.49 7.11
N LEU A 23 1.58 19.24 6.05
CA LEU A 23 0.90 17.98 5.81
C LEU A 23 1.87 16.82 5.52
N GLN A 24 2.94 17.07 4.76
CA GLN A 24 4.03 16.10 4.56
C GLN A 24 4.71 15.75 5.89
N LYS A 25 5.04 16.75 6.71
CA LYS A 25 5.61 16.53 8.04
C LYS A 25 4.69 15.67 8.92
N ARG A 26 3.39 15.95 8.90
CA ARG A 26 2.37 15.16 9.61
C ARG A 26 2.35 13.70 9.15
N LYS A 27 2.37 13.43 7.84
CA LYS A 27 2.45 12.06 7.30
C LYS A 27 3.68 11.30 7.78
N THR A 28 4.83 11.95 7.81
CA THR A 28 6.07 11.36 8.35
C THR A 28 5.95 11.04 9.85
N LEU A 29 5.33 11.93 10.63
CA LEU A 29 5.09 11.70 12.06
C LEU A 29 4.16 10.49 12.29
N ILE A 30 3.08 10.35 11.50
CA ILE A 30 2.17 9.20 11.55
C ILE A 30 2.94 7.90 11.24
N THR A 31 3.71 7.89 10.15
CA THR A 31 4.49 6.71 9.74
C THR A 31 5.46 6.27 10.85
N ASN A 32 6.21 7.22 11.41
CA ASN A 32 7.14 6.94 12.53
C ASN A 32 6.40 6.43 13.78
N ARG A 33 5.19 6.94 14.04
CA ARG A 33 4.36 6.54 15.19
C ARG A 33 3.84 5.11 15.02
N ASP A 34 3.39 4.74 13.82
CA ASP A 34 2.93 3.38 13.51
C ASP A 34 4.08 2.36 13.54
N GLU A 35 5.26 2.71 12.99
CA GLU A 35 6.47 1.88 13.10
C GLU A 35 6.87 1.64 14.57
N LEU A 36 6.81 2.68 15.41
CA LEU A 36 7.08 2.56 16.84
C LEU A 36 6.03 1.69 17.54
N GLU A 37 4.76 1.81 17.18
CA GLU A 37 3.69 0.98 17.73
C GLU A 37 3.92 -0.51 17.41
N GLU A 38 4.28 -0.85 16.18
CA GLU A 38 4.63 -2.23 15.82
C GLU A 38 5.79 -2.79 16.64
N ILE A 39 6.85 -1.99 16.82
CA ILE A 39 8.03 -2.37 17.60
C ILE A 39 7.64 -2.59 19.08
N ILE A 40 6.82 -1.69 19.65
CA ILE A 40 6.31 -1.80 21.02
C ILE A 40 5.46 -3.07 21.19
N ILE A 41 4.60 -3.40 20.22
CA ILE A 41 3.76 -4.61 20.24
C ILE A 41 4.65 -5.86 20.23
N LYS A 42 5.64 -5.94 19.33
CA LYS A 42 6.59 -7.07 19.24
C LYS A 42 7.36 -7.24 20.55
N LEU A 43 7.94 -6.18 21.09
CA LEU A 43 8.68 -6.20 22.36
C LEU A 43 7.80 -6.60 23.56
N LYS A 44 6.55 -6.13 23.63
CA LYS A 44 5.60 -6.55 24.67
C LYS A 44 5.26 -8.03 24.58
N GLN A 45 5.14 -8.57 23.36
CA GLN A 45 4.91 -10.00 23.15
C GLN A 45 6.13 -10.81 23.59
N GLU A 46 7.35 -10.43 23.17
CA GLU A 46 8.59 -11.10 23.58
C GLU A 46 8.75 -11.15 25.11
N LEU A 47 8.54 -10.02 25.79
CA LEU A 47 8.59 -9.93 27.26
C LEU A 47 7.51 -10.78 27.96
N LYS A 48 6.38 -11.06 27.28
CA LYS A 48 5.31 -11.93 27.81
C LYS A 48 5.67 -13.41 27.70
N TYR A 49 6.51 -13.79 26.74
CA TYR A 49 6.97 -15.16 26.52
C TYR A 49 8.30 -15.48 27.23
N GLU A 50 9.07 -14.47 27.65
CA GLU A 50 10.22 -14.65 28.54
C GLU A 50 9.75 -15.06 29.94
N ASN A 51 10.31 -16.16 30.46
CA ASN A 51 9.98 -16.71 31.77
C ASN A 51 10.00 -15.61 32.85
N GLN A 52 8.94 -15.57 33.66
CA GLN A 52 8.62 -14.59 34.71
C GLN A 52 9.74 -14.31 35.75
N TYR A 53 10.85 -15.06 35.70
CA TYR A 53 11.97 -15.02 36.63
C TYR A 53 13.25 -14.36 36.08
N LEU A 54 13.32 -14.05 34.78
CA LEU A 54 14.44 -13.33 34.14
C LEU A 54 13.88 -12.14 33.36
N VAL A 55 13.48 -11.09 34.07
CA VAL A 55 13.12 -9.83 33.41
C VAL A 55 14.39 -9.22 32.83
N ASP A 56 14.49 -9.19 31.50
CA ASP A 56 15.55 -8.45 30.81
C ASP A 56 15.34 -6.95 31.02
N TYR A 57 16.01 -6.41 32.04
CA TYR A 57 15.96 -4.99 32.41
C TYR A 57 16.28 -4.05 31.23
N THR A 58 17.06 -4.53 30.26
CA THR A 58 17.43 -3.79 29.05
C THR A 58 16.23 -3.63 28.12
N LYS A 59 15.45 -4.70 27.92
CA LYS A 59 14.22 -4.69 27.12
C LYS A 59 13.14 -3.84 27.79
N THR A 60 12.98 -3.93 29.11
CA THR A 60 12.00 -3.12 29.86
C THR A 60 12.33 -1.63 29.79
N LYS A 61 13.61 -1.26 29.90
CA LYS A 61 14.07 0.13 29.74
C LYS A 61 13.85 0.63 28.31
N THR A 62 14.18 -0.19 27.31
CA THR A 62 13.96 0.13 25.89
C THR A 62 12.47 0.33 25.61
N LEU A 63 11.61 -0.53 26.12
CA LEU A 63 10.15 -0.40 26.00
C LEU A 63 9.64 0.92 26.58
N SER A 64 10.11 1.29 27.78
CA SER A 64 9.75 2.57 28.41
C SER A 64 10.16 3.77 27.55
N GLN A 65 11.37 3.75 26.99
CA GLN A 65 11.85 4.81 26.09
C GLN A 65 11.04 4.90 24.79
N LEU A 66 10.65 3.77 24.20
CA LEU A 66 9.82 3.73 22.99
C LEU A 66 8.41 4.25 23.26
N VAL A 67 7.80 3.86 24.40
CA VAL A 67 6.49 4.38 24.82
C VAL A 67 6.55 5.89 25.06
N GLN A 68 7.63 6.41 25.63
CA GLN A 68 7.79 7.86 25.78
C GLN A 68 7.89 8.56 24.41
N LYS A 69 8.72 8.06 23.49
CA LYS A 69 8.81 8.61 22.13
C LYS A 69 7.48 8.59 21.38
N MET A 70 6.68 7.54 21.57
CA MET A 70 5.36 7.43 20.99
C MET A 70 4.44 8.55 21.52
N ARG A 71 4.46 8.81 22.83
CA ARG A 71 3.71 9.94 23.43
C ARG A 71 4.18 11.29 22.91
N ASP A 72 5.49 11.47 22.74
CA ASP A 72 6.04 12.70 22.19
C ASP A 72 5.57 12.92 20.73
N LEU A 73 5.45 11.85 19.93
CA LEU A 73 4.88 11.90 18.59
C LEU A 73 3.38 12.20 18.61
N ASP A 74 2.61 11.57 19.51
CA ASP A 74 1.18 11.85 19.65
C ASP A 74 0.95 13.34 20.00
N HIS A 75 1.75 13.91 20.90
CA HIS A 75 1.71 15.36 21.19
C HIS A 75 2.01 16.24 19.97
N LEU A 76 3.04 15.89 19.18
CA LEU A 76 3.35 16.62 17.94
C LEU A 76 2.24 16.50 16.88
N LEU A 77 1.51 15.38 16.89
CA LEU A 77 0.39 15.15 15.99
C LEU A 77 -0.84 15.96 16.43
N ASP A 78 -1.12 16.05 17.72
CA ASP A 78 -2.18 16.88 18.30
C ASP A 78 -1.97 18.37 17.97
N GLU A 79 -0.72 18.84 17.95
CA GLU A 79 -0.36 20.20 17.54
C GLU A 79 -0.58 20.48 16.04
N SER A 80 -0.83 19.45 15.22
CA SER A 80 -0.92 19.53 13.76
C SER A 80 -2.34 19.35 13.18
N GLU A 81 -3.37 19.35 14.03
CA GLU A 81 -4.71 18.84 13.72
C GLU A 81 -5.50 19.64 12.65
N GLU A 82 -5.11 20.87 12.34
CA GLU A 82 -5.94 21.79 11.53
C GLU A 82 -5.87 21.61 10.00
N LEU A 83 -4.89 20.85 9.48
CA LEU A 83 -4.67 20.70 8.03
C LEU A 83 -5.09 19.33 7.52
N THR A 84 -6.06 19.31 6.59
CA THR A 84 -6.56 18.11 5.92
C THR A 84 -6.08 18.06 4.47
N GLU A 85 -6.08 16.86 3.87
CA GLU A 85 -5.77 16.74 2.43
C GLU A 85 -6.79 17.48 1.56
N GLU A 86 -8.05 17.53 1.99
CA GLU A 86 -9.10 18.21 1.23
C GLU A 86 -8.93 19.73 1.28
N SER A 87 -8.53 20.30 2.42
CA SER A 87 -8.23 21.73 2.51
C SER A 87 -7.01 22.10 1.66
N LEU A 88 -6.00 21.22 1.58
CA LEU A 88 -4.85 21.43 0.71
C LEU A 88 -5.24 21.41 -0.79
N LYS A 89 -6.10 20.47 -1.20
CA LYS A 89 -6.63 20.41 -2.57
C LYS A 89 -7.43 21.65 -2.93
N GLU A 90 -8.21 22.19 -1.99
CA GLU A 90 -9.00 23.39 -2.25
C GLU A 90 -8.11 24.64 -2.38
N MET A 91 -7.03 24.74 -1.59
CA MET A 91 -6.01 25.77 -1.76
C MET A 91 -5.33 25.66 -3.13
N GLU A 92 -4.97 24.45 -3.56
CA GLU A 92 -4.37 24.19 -4.87
C GLU A 92 -5.30 24.61 -6.01
N ARG A 93 -6.59 24.20 -5.96
CA ARG A 93 -7.61 24.59 -6.94
C ARG A 93 -7.81 26.10 -7.01
N THR A 94 -7.87 26.75 -5.85
CA THR A 94 -8.02 28.21 -5.78
C THR A 94 -6.83 28.90 -6.42
N LEU A 95 -5.61 28.46 -6.10
CA LEU A 95 -4.38 29.01 -6.67
C LEU A 95 -4.31 28.80 -8.19
N ILE A 96 -4.57 27.58 -8.67
CA ILE A 96 -4.59 27.26 -10.11
C ILE A 96 -5.62 28.12 -10.83
N ARG A 97 -6.84 28.24 -10.30
CA ARG A 97 -7.90 29.05 -10.91
C ARG A 97 -7.46 30.50 -11.07
N THR A 98 -6.91 31.10 -10.01
CA THR A 98 -6.40 32.49 -10.06
C THR A 98 -5.27 32.64 -11.07
N LEU A 99 -4.37 31.66 -11.17
CA LEU A 99 -3.28 31.67 -12.17
C LEU A 99 -3.83 31.60 -13.60
N LEU A 100 -4.82 30.74 -13.86
CA LEU A 100 -5.40 30.58 -15.19
C LEU A 100 -6.29 31.76 -15.62
N GLU A 101 -6.93 32.45 -14.68
CA GLU A 101 -7.62 33.72 -14.94
C GLU A 101 -6.65 34.82 -15.42
N LEU A 102 -5.39 34.77 -14.95
CA LEU A 102 -4.36 35.74 -15.29
C LEU A 102 -3.52 35.38 -16.51
N TYR A 103 -3.25 34.09 -16.68
CA TYR A 103 -2.43 33.53 -17.75
C TYR A 103 -3.23 32.47 -18.52
N PRO A 104 -4.29 32.87 -19.24
CA PRO A 104 -5.17 31.92 -19.94
C PRO A 104 -4.46 31.13 -21.04
N ASN A 105 -3.35 31.66 -21.56
CA ASN A 105 -2.48 30.97 -22.51
C ASN A 105 -1.82 29.71 -21.92
N GLU A 106 -1.76 29.57 -20.60
CA GLU A 106 -1.18 28.41 -19.92
C GLU A 106 -2.18 27.26 -19.71
N ASN A 107 -3.47 27.47 -20.02
CA ASN A 107 -4.52 26.47 -19.74
C ASN A 107 -4.21 25.11 -20.37
N SER A 108 -3.77 25.07 -21.63
CA SER A 108 -3.43 23.80 -22.29
C SER A 108 -2.25 23.07 -21.63
N LYS A 109 -1.25 23.82 -21.13
CA LYS A 109 -0.10 23.23 -20.43
C LYS A 109 -0.53 22.65 -19.09
N PHE A 110 -1.36 23.38 -18.34
CA PHE A 110 -1.94 22.92 -17.10
C PHE A 110 -2.80 21.66 -17.29
N GLU A 111 -3.71 21.65 -18.28
CA GLU A 111 -4.55 20.49 -18.58
C GLU A 111 -3.71 19.24 -18.87
N ASN A 112 -2.62 19.38 -19.66
CA ASN A 112 -1.71 18.28 -19.93
C ASN A 112 -1.01 17.75 -18.66
N LEU A 113 -0.54 18.65 -17.79
CA LEU A 113 0.08 18.28 -16.51
C LEU A 113 -0.92 17.60 -15.56
N SER A 114 -2.13 18.15 -15.45
CA SER A 114 -3.19 17.62 -14.61
C SER A 114 -3.64 16.24 -15.07
N ASN A 115 -3.88 16.05 -16.37
CA ASN A 115 -4.23 14.75 -16.94
C ASN A 115 -3.14 13.71 -16.69
N ARG A 116 -1.86 14.08 -16.90
CA ARG A 116 -0.74 13.18 -16.60
C ARG A 116 -0.69 12.81 -15.12
N MET A 117 -0.86 13.77 -14.22
CA MET A 117 -0.85 13.53 -12.78
C MET A 117 -1.99 12.62 -12.33
N GLU A 118 -3.19 12.82 -12.87
CA GLU A 118 -4.35 11.96 -12.63
C GLU A 118 -4.10 10.52 -13.12
N MET A 119 -3.62 10.38 -14.37
CA MET A 119 -3.30 9.08 -14.94
C MET A 119 -2.26 8.33 -14.09
N THR A 120 -1.14 8.95 -13.73
CA THR A 120 -0.11 8.28 -12.94
C THR A 120 -0.58 7.97 -11.52
N THR A 121 -1.39 8.84 -10.90
CA THR A 121 -1.98 8.58 -9.58
C THR A 121 -2.91 7.36 -9.62
N ASN A 122 -3.81 7.30 -10.61
CA ASN A 122 -4.71 6.16 -10.78
C ASN A 122 -3.93 4.87 -11.06
N GLN A 123 -2.83 4.96 -11.81
CA GLN A 123 -1.95 3.83 -12.08
C GLN A 123 -1.31 3.30 -10.79
N VAL A 124 -0.71 4.17 -9.97
CA VAL A 124 -0.11 3.80 -8.66
C VAL A 124 -1.14 3.12 -7.77
N ILE A 125 -2.34 3.71 -7.62
CA ILE A 125 -3.41 3.15 -6.77
C ILE A 125 -3.81 1.76 -7.26
N SER A 126 -3.99 1.59 -8.57
CA SER A 126 -4.38 0.31 -9.16
C SER A 126 -3.29 -0.75 -8.97
N LEU A 127 -2.01 -0.38 -9.18
CA LEU A 127 -0.86 -1.26 -8.95
C LEU A 127 -0.77 -1.70 -7.49
N GLY A 128 -0.91 -0.76 -6.54
CA GLY A 128 -0.89 -1.05 -5.12
C GLY A 128 -2.02 -2.00 -4.70
N SER A 129 -3.22 -1.81 -5.25
CA SER A 129 -4.37 -2.71 -5.02
C SER A 129 -4.11 -4.12 -5.55
N ILE A 130 -3.66 -4.25 -6.81
CA ILE A 130 -3.34 -5.55 -7.44
C ILE A 130 -2.24 -6.28 -6.64
N LYS A 131 -1.17 -5.55 -6.26
CA LYS A 131 -0.08 -6.10 -5.45
C LYS A 131 -0.59 -6.61 -4.11
N SER A 132 -1.42 -5.84 -3.40
CA SER A 132 -2.00 -6.25 -2.12
C SER A 132 -2.81 -7.54 -2.24
N GLN A 133 -3.61 -7.68 -3.30
CA GLN A 133 -4.37 -8.91 -3.52
C GLN A 133 -3.44 -10.11 -3.79
N LEU A 134 -2.38 -9.94 -4.58
CA LEU A 134 -1.40 -11.03 -4.79
C LEU A 134 -0.68 -11.43 -3.50
N VAL A 135 -0.33 -10.47 -2.64
CA VAL A 135 0.25 -10.74 -1.31
C VAL A 135 -0.71 -11.57 -0.46
N GLN A 136 -2.00 -11.23 -0.44
CA GLN A 136 -2.99 -12.02 0.29
C GLN A 136 -3.10 -13.46 -0.23
N ILE A 137 -3.04 -13.67 -1.56
CA ILE A 137 -3.03 -15.01 -2.15
C ILE A 137 -1.75 -15.75 -1.74
N GLU A 138 -0.59 -15.09 -1.74
CA GLU A 138 0.68 -15.66 -1.27
C GLU A 138 0.60 -16.12 0.18
N GLU A 139 0.06 -15.27 1.07
CA GLU A 139 -0.12 -15.57 2.49
C GLU A 139 -1.06 -16.77 2.71
N ILE A 140 -2.15 -16.85 1.94
CA ILE A 140 -3.06 -17.99 1.95
C ILE A 140 -2.35 -19.28 1.53
N LEU A 141 -1.56 -19.24 0.45
CA LEU A 141 -0.80 -20.40 0.00
C LEU A 141 0.22 -20.84 1.06
N LYS A 142 0.96 -19.90 1.67
CA LYS A 142 1.89 -20.17 2.77
C LYS A 142 1.19 -20.80 3.96
N ALA A 143 0.05 -20.26 4.39
CA ALA A 143 -0.73 -20.80 5.51
C ALA A 143 -1.25 -22.22 5.23
N VAL A 144 -1.69 -22.50 3.99
CA VAL A 144 -2.09 -23.85 3.56
C VAL A 144 -0.92 -24.83 3.60
N ILE A 145 0.24 -24.43 3.07
CA ILE A 145 1.47 -25.23 3.07
C ILE A 145 1.93 -25.52 4.51
N GLN A 146 1.97 -24.52 5.38
CA GLN A 146 2.34 -24.68 6.79
C GLN A 146 1.36 -25.58 7.55
N THR A 147 0.05 -25.42 7.30
CA THR A 147 -0.97 -26.29 7.89
C THR A 147 -0.71 -27.74 7.49
N ARG A 148 -0.41 -27.99 6.21
CA ARG A 148 -0.06 -29.31 5.67
C ARG A 148 1.21 -29.89 6.28
N GLU A 149 2.27 -29.11 6.41
CA GLU A 149 3.53 -29.54 7.03
C GLU A 149 3.31 -29.94 8.49
N GLY A 150 2.50 -29.19 9.23
CA GLY A 150 2.16 -29.56 10.61
C GLY A 150 1.33 -30.85 10.72
N ILE A 151 0.57 -31.23 9.69
CA ILE A 151 -0.08 -32.56 9.63
C ILE A 151 0.97 -33.67 9.38
N LYS A 152 1.96 -33.43 8.50
CA LYS A 152 3.05 -34.40 8.25
C LYS A 152 3.88 -34.68 9.51
N GLY A 153 4.17 -33.65 10.31
CA GLY A 153 5.06 -33.76 11.47
C GLY A 153 4.43 -34.39 12.72
N ILE A 154 3.12 -34.27 12.92
CA ILE A 154 2.43 -34.68 14.17
C ILE A 154 1.42 -35.82 13.93
N GLY A 155 1.05 -36.09 12.68
CA GLY A 155 0.09 -37.15 12.32
C GLY A 155 -1.34 -36.86 12.78
N ILE A 156 -2.11 -37.93 13.05
CA ILE A 156 -3.55 -37.87 13.40
C ILE A 156 -3.82 -37.11 14.72
N LEU A 157 -2.80 -36.89 15.57
CA LEU A 157 -2.97 -36.20 16.84
C LEU A 157 -3.42 -34.74 16.70
N LYS A 158 -3.21 -34.08 15.54
CA LYS A 158 -3.79 -32.76 15.27
C LYS A 158 -5.32 -32.74 15.25
N TYR A 159 -5.97 -33.88 14.97
CA TYR A 159 -7.43 -33.99 14.94
C TYR A 159 -8.05 -34.11 16.34
N VAL A 160 -7.23 -34.39 17.36
CA VAL A 160 -7.69 -34.65 18.74
C VAL A 160 -8.08 -33.35 19.48
N PHE A 161 -7.61 -32.18 19.01
CA PHE A 161 -7.90 -30.87 19.61
C PHE A 161 -9.12 -30.15 18.99
N GLY A 162 -9.99 -30.86 18.25
CA GLY A 162 -11.27 -30.33 17.77
C GLY A 162 -11.22 -29.42 16.53
N THR A 163 -10.05 -28.96 16.10
CA THR A 163 -9.89 -28.17 14.86
C THR A 163 -9.39 -29.06 13.72
N SER A 164 -10.26 -29.41 12.77
CA SER A 164 -9.87 -30.20 11.60
C SER A 164 -8.93 -29.40 10.69
N PRO A 165 -7.66 -29.79 10.51
CA PRO A 165 -6.73 -29.09 9.62
C PRO A 165 -7.23 -29.03 8.17
N ASN A 166 -8.02 -30.02 7.75
CA ASN A 166 -8.63 -30.02 6.42
C ASN A 166 -9.71 -28.94 6.29
N LEU A 167 -10.48 -28.65 7.35
CA LEU A 167 -11.45 -27.55 7.34
C LEU A 167 -10.75 -26.18 7.29
N ILE A 168 -9.61 -26.03 7.98
CA ILE A 168 -8.79 -24.81 7.93
C ILE A 168 -8.29 -24.60 6.50
N ILE A 169 -7.66 -25.61 5.90
CA ILE A 169 -7.17 -25.55 4.52
C ILE A 169 -8.32 -25.23 3.56
N ALA A 170 -9.47 -25.91 3.68
CA ALA A 170 -10.61 -25.65 2.81
C ALA A 170 -11.14 -24.21 2.92
N ARG A 171 -11.17 -23.64 4.13
CA ARG A 171 -11.58 -22.24 4.34
C ARG A 171 -10.60 -21.28 3.67
N LEU A 172 -9.30 -21.45 3.91
CA LEU A 172 -8.24 -20.62 3.33
C LEU A 172 -8.26 -20.68 1.81
N LEU A 173 -8.42 -21.87 1.22
CA LEU A 173 -8.47 -22.05 -0.23
C LEU A 173 -9.72 -21.40 -0.84
N LYS A 174 -10.87 -21.50 -0.19
CA LYS A 174 -12.09 -20.81 -0.63
C LYS A 174 -11.91 -19.29 -0.65
N GLU A 175 -11.28 -18.74 0.39
CA GLU A 175 -10.94 -17.31 0.46
C GLU A 175 -9.94 -16.92 -0.64
N GLY A 176 -8.90 -17.72 -0.84
CA GLY A 176 -7.90 -17.49 -1.89
C GLY A 176 -8.50 -17.52 -3.30
N GLY A 177 -9.47 -18.41 -3.55
CA GLY A 177 -10.21 -18.45 -4.81
C GLY A 177 -11.00 -17.16 -5.06
N HIS A 178 -11.65 -16.62 -4.02
CA HIS A 178 -12.38 -15.35 -4.12
C HIS A 178 -11.44 -14.18 -4.44
N ILE A 179 -10.30 -14.09 -3.74
CA ILE A 179 -9.31 -13.04 -3.97
C ILE A 179 -8.70 -13.17 -5.37
N ALA A 180 -8.37 -14.39 -5.82
CA ALA A 180 -7.86 -14.63 -7.17
C ALA A 180 -8.84 -14.16 -8.25
N GLN A 181 -10.14 -14.41 -8.06
CA GLN A 181 -11.17 -13.93 -8.98
C GLN A 181 -11.24 -12.40 -9.02
N GLN A 182 -11.18 -11.74 -7.85
CA GLN A 182 -11.12 -10.27 -7.78
C GLN A 182 -9.87 -9.72 -8.47
N SER A 183 -8.70 -10.33 -8.25
CA SER A 183 -7.45 -9.94 -8.90
C SER A 183 -7.49 -10.07 -10.41
N ILE A 184 -8.07 -11.17 -10.94
CA ILE A 184 -8.25 -11.35 -12.38
C ILE A 184 -9.07 -10.18 -12.95
N LYS A 185 -10.17 -9.81 -12.30
CA LYS A 185 -11.01 -8.70 -12.74
C LYS A 185 -10.24 -7.37 -12.72
N SER A 186 -9.57 -7.06 -11.61
CA SER A 186 -8.77 -5.83 -11.49
C SER A 186 -7.68 -5.73 -12.56
N LEU A 187 -6.98 -6.84 -12.84
CA LEU A 187 -5.96 -6.91 -13.90
C LEU A 187 -6.57 -6.74 -15.30
N GLU A 188 -7.71 -7.37 -15.58
CA GLU A 188 -8.41 -7.24 -16.87
C GLU A 188 -8.88 -5.80 -17.11
N ASP A 189 -9.39 -5.13 -16.07
CA ASP A 189 -9.81 -3.73 -16.15
C ASP A 189 -8.61 -2.80 -16.35
N PHE A 190 -7.47 -3.07 -15.71
CA PHE A 190 -6.23 -2.33 -15.95
C PHE A 190 -5.75 -2.46 -17.40
N VAL A 191 -5.69 -3.69 -17.93
CA VAL A 191 -5.20 -3.96 -19.30
C VAL A 191 -6.04 -3.27 -20.37
N LYS A 192 -7.35 -3.10 -20.14
CA LYS A 192 -8.25 -2.37 -21.06
C LYS A 192 -7.99 -0.87 -21.09
N ASN A 193 -7.58 -0.29 -19.95
CA ASN A 193 -7.52 1.16 -19.76
C ASN A 193 -6.10 1.74 -19.91
N ASP A 194 -5.04 0.93 -19.73
CA ASP A 194 -3.66 1.37 -19.93
C ASP A 194 -3.30 1.38 -21.43
N ASN A 195 -2.32 2.19 -21.85
CA ASN A 195 -1.78 2.22 -23.22
C ASN A 195 -0.36 1.63 -23.32
N ASN A 196 0.25 1.26 -22.20
CA ASN A 196 1.60 0.71 -22.15
C ASN A 196 1.61 -0.80 -22.48
N ASN A 197 2.10 -1.14 -23.67
CA ASN A 197 2.13 -2.50 -24.18
C ASN A 197 3.01 -3.46 -23.34
N GLU A 198 4.08 -2.98 -22.73
CA GLU A 198 4.96 -3.82 -21.90
C GLU A 198 4.29 -4.20 -20.59
N ILE A 199 3.62 -3.24 -19.94
CA ILE A 199 2.84 -3.50 -18.71
C ILE A 199 1.68 -4.44 -19.00
N LYS A 200 1.01 -4.27 -20.15
CA LYS A 200 -0.06 -5.19 -20.58
C LYS A 200 0.43 -6.62 -20.72
N PHE A 201 1.62 -6.83 -21.29
CA PHE A 201 2.16 -8.18 -21.47
C PHE A 201 2.35 -8.89 -20.12
N LEU A 202 3.00 -8.22 -19.15
CA LEU A 202 3.15 -8.75 -17.80
C LEU A 202 1.78 -9.10 -17.18
N PHE A 203 0.78 -8.24 -17.35
CA PHE A 203 -0.53 -8.46 -16.73
C PHE A 203 -1.29 -9.59 -17.38
N VAL A 204 -1.15 -9.78 -18.69
CA VAL A 204 -1.69 -10.96 -19.38
C VAL A 204 -1.07 -12.24 -18.82
N GLU A 205 0.24 -12.27 -18.57
CA GLU A 205 0.89 -13.44 -17.95
C GLU A 205 0.34 -13.72 -16.55
N ILE A 206 0.18 -12.68 -15.71
CA ILE A 206 -0.39 -12.81 -14.36
C ILE A 206 -1.84 -13.29 -14.44
N ILE A 207 -2.67 -12.73 -15.34
CA ILE A 207 -4.06 -13.15 -15.56
C ILE A 207 -4.10 -14.63 -15.96
N MET A 208 -3.28 -15.06 -16.92
CA MET A 208 -3.24 -16.46 -17.36
C MET A 208 -2.82 -17.40 -16.24
N PHE A 209 -1.87 -16.98 -15.40
CA PHE A 209 -1.46 -17.72 -14.22
C PHE A 209 -2.61 -17.83 -13.20
N LEU A 210 -3.25 -16.71 -12.84
CA LEU A 210 -4.34 -16.70 -11.88
C LEU A 210 -5.55 -17.49 -12.37
N LYS A 211 -5.89 -17.44 -13.66
CA LYS A 211 -6.94 -18.28 -14.27
C LYS A 211 -6.66 -19.78 -14.19
N LYS A 212 -5.39 -20.18 -14.08
CA LYS A 212 -5.00 -21.58 -13.84
C LYS A 212 -5.00 -21.94 -12.34
N LEU A 213 -4.71 -20.97 -11.48
CA LEU A 213 -4.64 -21.16 -10.03
C LEU A 213 -6.02 -21.16 -9.39
N GLU A 214 -6.91 -20.24 -9.77
CA GLU A 214 -8.24 -20.05 -9.18
C GLU A 214 -9.06 -21.35 -9.14
N PRO A 215 -9.15 -22.17 -10.20
CA PRO A 215 -9.89 -23.43 -10.14
C PRO A 215 -9.30 -24.44 -9.15
N LYS A 216 -7.98 -24.38 -8.89
CA LYS A 216 -7.30 -25.23 -7.91
C LYS A 216 -7.59 -24.77 -6.47
N LEU A 217 -7.85 -23.47 -6.26
CA LEU A 217 -8.22 -22.91 -4.97
C LEU A 217 -9.71 -23.15 -4.67
N ALA A 218 -10.59 -23.01 -5.67
CA ALA A 218 -12.04 -23.20 -5.50
C ALA A 218 -12.49 -24.67 -5.57
N GLY A 219 -11.70 -25.55 -6.18
CA GLY A 219 -12.04 -26.94 -6.44
C GLY A 219 -11.71 -27.92 -5.32
N THR A 220 -11.92 -29.21 -5.61
CA THR A 220 -11.47 -30.31 -4.75
C THR A 220 -9.95 -30.43 -4.81
N TRP A 221 -9.31 -30.44 -3.65
CA TRP A 221 -7.85 -30.48 -3.52
C TRP A 221 -7.40 -31.75 -2.79
N GLY A 222 -6.17 -32.19 -3.08
CA GLY A 222 -5.49 -33.27 -2.37
C GLY A 222 -4.12 -32.84 -1.86
N PHE A 223 -3.50 -33.66 -1.01
CA PHE A 223 -2.18 -33.33 -0.45
C PHE A 223 -1.09 -33.18 -1.52
N LYS A 224 -1.18 -33.91 -2.63
CA LYS A 224 -0.26 -33.75 -3.77
C LYS A 224 -0.37 -32.35 -4.40
N THR A 225 -1.57 -31.81 -4.51
CA THR A 225 -1.82 -30.44 -4.99
C THR A 225 -1.13 -29.43 -4.07
N ILE A 226 -1.24 -29.60 -2.76
CA ILE A 226 -0.58 -28.69 -1.80
C ILE A 226 0.95 -28.81 -1.90
N ASP A 227 1.46 -30.05 -1.90
CA ASP A 227 2.89 -30.31 -1.84
C ASP A 227 3.65 -29.87 -3.10
N ILE A 228 2.98 -29.85 -4.27
CA ILE A 228 3.61 -29.54 -5.57
C ILE A 228 3.03 -28.25 -6.16
N ASP A 229 1.74 -28.24 -6.47
CA ASP A 229 1.11 -27.14 -7.21
C ASP A 229 1.13 -25.84 -6.41
N PHE A 230 0.74 -25.87 -5.13
CA PHE A 230 0.66 -24.66 -4.31
C PHE A 230 2.05 -24.12 -3.94
N ARG A 231 3.06 -24.98 -3.74
CA ARG A 231 4.44 -24.50 -3.57
C ARG A 231 4.98 -23.83 -4.82
N ASN A 232 4.73 -24.40 -6.00
CA ASN A 232 5.16 -23.77 -7.24
C ASN A 232 4.39 -22.47 -7.51
N SER A 233 3.10 -22.45 -7.18
CA SER A 233 2.25 -21.27 -7.32
C SER A 233 2.66 -20.15 -6.36
N GLU A 234 3.05 -20.47 -5.12
CA GLU A 234 3.56 -19.52 -4.14
C GLU A 234 4.83 -18.83 -4.65
N LYS A 235 5.80 -19.61 -5.15
CA LYS A 235 7.02 -19.07 -5.78
C LYS A 235 6.71 -18.16 -6.96
N GLN A 236 5.79 -18.57 -7.85
CA GLN A 236 5.42 -17.77 -9.01
C GLN A 236 4.72 -16.46 -8.59
N ILE A 237 3.81 -16.51 -7.61
CA ILE A 237 3.17 -15.31 -7.06
C ILE A 237 4.21 -14.37 -6.48
N PHE A 238 5.17 -14.89 -5.70
CA PHE A 238 6.25 -14.07 -5.16
C PHE A 238 7.05 -13.36 -6.26
N GLN A 239 7.39 -14.05 -7.36
CA GLN A 239 8.04 -13.41 -8.51
C GLN A 239 7.18 -12.32 -9.15
N ASN A 240 5.87 -12.56 -9.31
CA ASN A 240 4.94 -11.56 -9.84
C ASN A 240 4.84 -10.33 -8.91
N ILE A 241 4.85 -10.54 -7.59
CA ILE A 241 4.87 -9.46 -6.59
C ILE A 241 6.14 -8.61 -6.73
N LEU A 242 7.31 -9.22 -6.90
CA LEU A 242 8.57 -8.50 -7.11
C LEU A 242 8.52 -7.64 -8.38
N GLN A 243 8.00 -8.19 -9.48
CA GLN A 243 7.84 -7.45 -10.73
C GLN A 243 6.87 -6.26 -10.57
N LEU A 244 5.72 -6.46 -9.93
CA LEU A 244 4.78 -5.39 -9.63
C LEU A 244 5.38 -4.31 -8.72
N THR A 245 6.17 -4.71 -7.72
CA THR A 245 6.85 -3.77 -6.82
C THR A 245 7.80 -2.85 -7.60
N SER A 246 8.50 -3.40 -8.59
CA SER A 246 9.39 -2.60 -9.45
C SER A 246 8.61 -1.61 -10.34
N LEU A 247 7.46 -2.02 -10.87
CA LEU A 247 6.58 -1.16 -11.68
C LEU A 247 5.89 -0.08 -10.85
N GLU A 248 5.42 -0.42 -9.66
CA GLU A 248 4.84 0.53 -8.70
C GLU A 248 5.87 1.59 -8.32
N ARG A 249 7.12 1.19 -8.04
CA ARG A 249 8.21 2.13 -7.76
C ARG A 249 8.50 3.05 -8.95
N ALA A 250 8.53 2.52 -10.16
CA ALA A 250 8.71 3.33 -11.36
C ALA A 250 7.55 4.33 -11.56
N SER A 251 6.32 3.89 -11.30
CA SER A 251 5.12 4.73 -11.38
C SER A 251 5.10 5.81 -10.31
N GLU A 252 5.55 5.51 -9.09
CA GLU A 252 5.67 6.52 -8.02
C GLU A 252 6.73 7.56 -8.36
N ILE A 253 7.84 7.17 -8.99
CA ILE A 253 8.85 8.13 -9.50
C ILE A 253 8.23 9.04 -10.57
N GLU A 254 7.46 8.50 -11.51
CA GLU A 254 6.79 9.31 -12.54
C GLU A 254 5.72 10.23 -11.94
N LYS A 255 5.03 9.79 -10.88
CA LYS A 255 4.07 10.61 -10.13
C LYS A 255 4.79 11.77 -9.46
N GLN A 256 5.89 11.52 -8.76
CA GLN A 256 6.71 12.56 -8.13
C GLN A 256 7.25 13.56 -9.17
N LYS A 257 7.66 13.09 -10.36
CA LYS A 257 8.06 13.99 -11.45
C LYS A 257 6.90 14.88 -11.90
N ALA A 258 5.71 14.32 -12.09
CA ALA A 258 4.53 15.09 -12.48
C ALA A 258 4.12 16.12 -11.41
N GLU A 259 4.17 15.75 -10.13
CA GLU A 259 3.93 16.66 -9.01
C GLU A 259 4.96 17.80 -8.99
N ASN A 260 6.25 17.49 -9.18
CA ASN A 260 7.31 18.50 -9.23
C ASN A 260 7.17 19.44 -10.43
N GLU A 261 6.77 18.93 -11.60
CA GLU A 261 6.52 19.76 -12.78
C GLU A 261 5.33 20.71 -12.57
N LEU A 262 4.27 20.26 -11.89
CA LEU A 262 3.14 21.11 -11.52
C LEU A 262 3.58 22.20 -10.52
N GLU A 263 4.36 21.84 -9.51
CA GLU A 263 4.90 22.82 -8.56
C GLU A 263 5.78 23.86 -9.25
N GLN A 264 6.67 23.43 -10.14
CA GLN A 264 7.51 24.34 -10.92
C GLN A 264 6.69 25.26 -11.81
N TRP A 265 5.63 24.73 -12.44
CA TRP A 265 4.69 25.54 -13.21
C TRP A 265 4.01 26.59 -12.31
N ILE A 266 3.51 26.21 -11.13
CA ILE A 266 2.94 27.16 -10.16
C ILE A 266 3.97 28.23 -9.79
N GLN A 267 5.22 27.86 -9.52
CA GLN A 267 6.29 28.78 -9.11
C GLN A 267 6.71 29.78 -10.20
N GLN A 268 6.50 29.48 -11.48
CA GLN A 268 6.89 30.36 -12.60
C GLN A 268 6.09 31.67 -12.69
N PHE A 269 4.92 31.74 -12.08
CA PHE A 269 4.00 32.89 -12.12
C PHE A 269 4.04 33.78 -10.88
#